data_AF-A0A920HUQ3-F1
#
_entry.id   AF-A0A920HUQ3-F1
#
_cell.length_a   1.000
_cell.length_b   1.000
_cell.length_c   1.000
_cell.angle_alpha   90.00
_cell.angle_beta   90.00
_cell.angle_gamma   90.00
#
_symmetry.space_group_name_H-M   'P 1'
#
loop_
_entity.id
_entity.type
_entity.pdbx_description
1 polymer ?
#
loop_
_entity_poly.entity_id
_entity_poly.type
_entity_poly.pdbx_seq_one_letter_code
_entity_poly.pdbx_strand_id
1 'polypeptide(L)' 'MQSRILINNSDEEKRAIKMGITDVSLVYKLDDLVSKDVIFSASGVTDGSLLNGVFSRR' A
#
# COMPACT_ATOMS: atom_id res chain seq x y z
N MET A 1 7.66 -8.59 -3.72
CA MET A 1 6.82 -7.50 -4.25
C MET A 1 7.67 -6.24 -4.34
N GLN A 2 7.42 -5.37 -5.33
CA GLN A 2 8.08 -4.08 -5.49
C GLN A 2 7.05 -2.99 -5.77
N SER A 3 7.31 -1.76 -5.33
CA SER A 3 6.46 -0.60 -5.60
C SER A 3 7.28 0.66 -5.81
N ARG A 4 6.65 1.68 -6.39
CA ARG A 4 7.18 3.03 -6.53
C ARG A 4 6.04 4.02 -6.34
N ILE A 5 6.33 5.18 -5.76
CA ILE A 5 5.37 6.28 -5.66
C ILE A 5 5.23 6.92 -7.05
N LEU A 6 3.99 7.05 -7.52
CA LEU A 6 3.69 7.74 -8.77
C LEU A 6 3.37 9.21 -8.47
N ILE A 7 4.22 10.12 -8.94
CA ILE A 7 4.01 11.56 -8.85
C ILE A 7 3.48 12.05 -10.19
N ASN A 8 2.29 12.64 -10.20
CA ASN A 8 1.63 13.10 -11.43
C ASN A 8 1.79 14.61 -11.68
N ASN A 9 2.13 15.38 -10.64
CA ASN A 9 2.27 16.83 -10.73
C ASN A 9 3.28 17.38 -9.70
N SER A 10 3.67 18.64 -9.89
CA SER A 10 4.68 19.32 -9.06
C SER A 10 4.22 19.59 -7.63
N ASP A 11 2.91 19.63 -7.36
CA ASP A 11 2.41 19.80 -5.99
C ASP A 11 2.46 18.49 -5.20
N GLU A 12 2.25 17.35 -5.84
CA GLU A 12 2.53 16.03 -5.27
C GLU A 12 4.01 15.86 -4.96
N GLU A 13 4.90 16.30 -5.85
CA GLU A 13 6.35 16.26 -5.63
C GLU A 13 6.75 17.07 -4.39
N LYS A 14 6.27 18.32 -4.27
CA LYS A 14 6.51 19.17 -3.09
C LYS A 14 6.00 18.51 -1.81
N ARG A 15 4.83 17.85 -1.85
CA ARG A 15 4.29 17.12 -0.69
C ARG A 15 5.17 15.93 -0.31
N ALA A 16 5.62 15.15 -1.30
CA ALA A 16 6.49 14.01 -1.06
C ALA A 16 7.80 14.43 -0.38
N ILE A 17 8.45 15.47 -0.90
CA ILE A 17 9.66 16.04 -0.30
C ILE A 17 9.38 16.53 1.13
N LYS A 18 8.27 17.24 1.34
CA LYS A 18 7.86 17.71 2.68
C LYS A 18 7.61 16.57 3.67
N MET A 19 7.15 15.41 3.20
CA MET A 19 6.96 14.20 4.01
C MET A 19 8.25 13.42 4.28
N GLY A 20 9.40 13.89 3.76
CA GLY A 20 10.71 13.27 3.97
C GLY A 20 11.11 12.25 2.91
N ILE A 21 10.39 12.18 1.78
CA ILE A 21 10.80 11.37 0.64
C ILE A 21 11.91 12.12 -0.09
N THR A 22 13.13 11.59 -0.01
CA THR A 22 14.33 12.20 -0.60
C THR A 22 14.54 11.82 -2.06
N ASP A 23 14.08 10.63 -2.46
CA ASP A 23 14.12 10.14 -3.82
C ASP A 23 12.74 9.62 -4.23
N VAL A 24 12.06 10.39 -5.08
CA VAL A 24 10.74 10.05 -5.62
C VAL A 24 10.79 8.94 -6.68
N SER A 25 11.97 8.63 -7.22
CA SER A 25 12.18 7.57 -8.22
C SER A 25 12.50 6.20 -7.60
N LEU A 26 12.72 6.17 -6.28
CA LEU A 26 13.09 4.98 -5.53
C LEU A 26 12.07 3.85 -5.72
N VAL A 27 12.58 2.65 -6.02
CA VAL A 27 11.78 1.42 -6.06
C VAL A 27 11.91 0.72 -4.71
N TYR A 28 10.81 0.66 -3.98
CA TYR A 28 10.71 0.01 -2.69
C TYR A 28 10.52 -1.49 -2.87
N LYS A 29 11.31 -2.29 -2.16
CA LYS A 29 11.04 -3.70 -1.92
C LYS A 29 10.03 -3.84 -0.78
N LEU A 30 9.49 -5.04 -0.60
CA LEU A 30 8.57 -5.32 0.51
C LEU A 30 9.16 -4.93 1.88
N ASP A 31 10.44 -5.25 2.09
CA ASP A 31 11.15 -4.98 3.35
C ASP A 31 11.38 -3.48 3.60
N ASP A 32 11.37 -2.65 2.54
CA ASP A 32 11.44 -1.20 2.65
C ASP A 32 10.08 -0.60 3.08
N LEU A 33 8.98 -1.28 2.73
CA LEU A 33 7.61 -0.87 3.09
C LEU A 33 7.24 -1.35 4.50
N VAL A 34 7.69 -2.55 4.89
CA VAL A 34 7.44 -3.15 6.19
C VAL A 34 8.74 -3.80 6.68
N SER A 35 9.44 -3.12 7.59
CA SER A 35 10.80 -3.50 7.99
C SER A 35 10.89 -4.26 9.31
N LYS A 36 9.77 -4.49 10.00
CA LYS A 36 9.71 -5.09 11.34
C LYS A 36 8.52 -6.03 11.46
N ASP A 37 8.42 -6.69 12.61
CA ASP A 37 7.32 -7.58 12.95
C ASP A 37 5.97 -6.90 12.73
N VAL A 38 5.11 -7.59 11.98
CA VAL A 38 3.80 -7.08 11.55
C VAL A 38 2.74 -8.15 11.73
N ILE A 39 1.53 -7.73 12.10
CA ILE A 39 0.34 -8.57 12.10
C ILE A 39 -0.60 -8.02 11.03
N PHE A 40 -1.10 -8.90 10.16
CA PHE A 40 -2.04 -8.57 9.10
C PHE A 40 -3.34 -9.37 9.29
N SER A 41 -4.49 -8.72 9.07
CA SER A 41 -5.80 -9.34 9.10
C SER A 41 -6.70 -8.73 8.01
N ALA A 42 -7.47 -9.56 7.32
CA ALA A 42 -8.40 -9.15 6.27
C ALA A 42 -9.68 -10.02 6.32
N SER A 43 -10.81 -9.45 5.89
CA SER A 43 -12.11 -10.14 5.79
C SER A 43 -12.79 -9.75 4.49
N GLY A 44 -13.43 -10.72 3.82
CA GLY A 44 -14.12 -10.49 2.56
C GLY A 44 -15.44 -9.76 2.77
N VAL A 45 -15.66 -8.68 2.03
CA VAL A 45 -16.95 -7.96 2.01
C VAL A 45 -17.86 -8.60 0.96
N THR A 46 -17.33 -8.74 -0.27
CA THR A 46 -17.89 -9.50 -1.39
C THR A 46 -16.96 -10.65 -1.74
N ASP A 47 -17.45 -11.64 -2.48
CA ASP A 47 -16.61 -12.74 -2.95
C ASP A 47 -15.43 -12.22 -3.77
N GLY A 48 -14.24 -12.63 -3.38
CA GLY A 48 -12.99 -12.27 -4.04
C GLY A 48 -12.12 -13.50 -4.27
N SER A 49 -10.96 -13.28 -4.88
CA SER A 49 -10.01 -14.36 -5.20
C SER A 49 -9.41 -15.06 -3.98
N LEU A 50 -9.41 -14.41 -2.81
CA LEU A 50 -8.81 -14.94 -1.58
C LEU A 50 -9.82 -15.28 -0.49
N LEU A 51 -10.87 -14.47 -0.34
CA LEU A 51 -11.84 -14.58 0.75
C LEU A 51 -13.26 -14.46 0.19
N ASN A 52 -14.18 -15.24 0.76
CA ASN A 52 -15.60 -15.10 0.48
C ASN A 52 -16.16 -13.86 1.18
N GLY A 53 -17.19 -13.28 0.58
CA GLY A 53 -17.94 -12.17 1.13
C GLY A 53 -18.79 -12.58 2.33
N VAL A 54 -19.28 -11.58 3.04
CA VAL A 54 -20.22 -11.82 4.13
C VAL A 54 -21.55 -12.33 3.56
N PHE A 55 -22.04 -13.45 4.07
CA PHE A 55 -23.38 -13.95 3.76
C PHE A 55 -24.18 -14.17 5.04
N SER A 56 -25.46 -13.82 4.99
CA SER A 56 -26.40 -14.15 6.05
C SER A 56 -27.11 -15.45 5.70
N ARG A 57 -27.15 -16.38 6.64
CA ARG A 57 -28.06 -17.52 6.59
C ARG A 57 -29.33 -17.13 7.35
N ARG A 58 -30.47 -17.14 6.67
CA ARG A 58 -31.78 -17.24 7.32
C ARG A 58 -32.06 -18.70 7.67
#